data_AF-A0A2N2JEZ9-F1
#
_entry.id   AF-A0A2N2JEZ9-F1
#
_cell.length_a   1.000
_cell.length_b   1.000
_cell.length_c   1.000
_cell.angle_alpha   90.00
_cell.angle_beta   90.00
_cell.angle_gamma   90.00
#
_symmetry.space_group_name_H-M   'P 1'
#
loop_
_entity.id
_entity.type
_entity.pdbx_description
1 polymer ?
#
loop_
_entity_poly.entity_id
_entity_poly.type
_entity_poly.pdbx_seq_one_letter_code
_entity_poly.pdbx_strand_id
1 'polypeptide(L)'
;MLRLTEVRSRHSAAAGCDALYEVAHERIGVVGFIALHELANGPGVGGIRRLPYPSERAAVQDAVLLAEQMTLKTALAGLPAGGAKAVVIDRPGLDLAVAYGAIGDAIEALDGQYFCGADLGTSEAELAYVRQRTTHVNLAANEPADSTAAGVLYAIDAALRHCGIAAAGTRAMVQGVGSIGSRIAAGLVARGAVVAISDILPDRIAALHAQLPGVAVVPPAEDLLTDAVLLSPCAVGQVVTAARVPQLRCKLIVGAANNQLDAPCLGEHLAEAGILYVPDFAVNAGAVIEGVMTRMAAPGEDVRPRIDAAIAAIGERTGSILAEASESGWTPLEVALSRVDRPRPVC
;
A
#
# COMPACT_ATOMS: atom_id res chain seq x y z
N MET A 1 -10.87 17.42 -26.21
CA MET A 1 -11.93 17.49 -25.19
C MET A 1 -11.87 16.24 -24.32
N LEU A 2 -12.09 16.38 -23.01
CA LEU A 2 -12.22 15.26 -22.06
C LEU A 2 -13.56 14.54 -22.31
N ARG A 3 -13.55 13.21 -22.20
CA ARG A 3 -14.74 12.39 -22.00
C ARG A 3 -14.58 11.60 -20.71
N LEU A 4 -15.45 11.91 -19.74
CA LEU A 4 -15.57 11.18 -18.49
C LEU A 4 -16.88 10.37 -18.56
N THR A 5 -16.81 9.06 -18.36
CA THR A 5 -17.99 8.20 -18.44
C THR A 5 -18.01 7.27 -17.24
N GLU A 6 -19.11 7.25 -16.50
CA GLU A 6 -19.31 6.23 -15.47
C GLU A 6 -19.59 4.87 -16.15
N VAL A 7 -18.78 3.86 -15.82
CA VAL A 7 -18.75 2.57 -16.54
C VAL A 7 -19.10 1.38 -15.63
N ARG A 8 -19.79 1.64 -14.52
CA ARG A 8 -20.13 0.64 -13.49
C ARG A 8 -20.87 -0.59 -14.05
N SER A 9 -21.75 -0.41 -15.03
CA SER A 9 -22.51 -1.50 -15.66
C SER A 9 -21.73 -2.32 -16.72
N ARG A 10 -20.59 -1.81 -17.19
CA ARG A 10 -19.79 -2.45 -18.26
C ARG A 10 -18.72 -3.39 -17.71
N HIS A 11 -18.41 -3.29 -16.42
CA HIS A 11 -17.38 -4.11 -15.78
C HIS A 11 -17.92 -4.76 -14.51
N SER A 12 -18.03 -6.09 -14.50
CA SER A 12 -18.47 -6.84 -13.31
C SER A 12 -17.57 -6.60 -12.08
N ALA A 13 -16.29 -6.27 -12.31
CA ALA A 13 -15.35 -5.88 -11.25
C ALA A 13 -15.75 -4.57 -10.52
N ALA A 14 -16.61 -3.73 -11.11
CA ALA A 14 -17.04 -2.47 -10.51
C ALA A 14 -18.12 -2.65 -9.43
N ALA A 15 -18.60 -3.88 -9.19
CA ALA A 15 -19.70 -4.17 -8.28
C ALA A 15 -19.41 -3.79 -6.80
N GLY A 16 -18.14 -3.59 -6.43
CA GLY A 16 -17.73 -3.19 -5.08
C GLY A 16 -17.45 -1.70 -4.88
N CYS A 17 -17.40 -0.88 -5.94
CA CYS A 17 -17.06 0.54 -5.82
C CYS A 17 -18.28 1.42 -5.91
N ASP A 18 -18.44 2.45 -5.07
CA ASP A 18 -19.44 3.52 -5.18
C ASP A 18 -19.55 4.10 -6.60
N ALA A 19 -18.41 4.31 -7.26
CA ALA A 19 -18.36 4.72 -8.66
C ALA A 19 -17.08 4.25 -9.38
N LEU A 20 -17.17 4.05 -10.69
CA LEU A 20 -16.03 3.77 -11.57
C LEU A 20 -16.15 4.61 -12.84
N TYR A 21 -15.13 5.41 -13.11
CA TYR A 21 -15.08 6.31 -14.26
C TYR A 21 -13.98 5.91 -15.24
N GLU A 22 -14.33 5.85 -16.52
CA GLU A 22 -13.39 5.82 -17.63
C GLU A 22 -13.00 7.26 -17.99
N VAL A 23 -11.69 7.52 -18.07
CA VAL A 23 -11.12 8.78 -18.50
C VAL A 23 -10.57 8.62 -19.91
N ALA A 24 -11.16 9.33 -20.86
CA ALA A 24 -10.74 9.32 -22.26
C ALA A 24 -10.50 10.74 -22.78
N HIS A 25 -9.55 10.90 -23.68
CA HIS A 25 -9.24 12.17 -24.33
C HIS A 25 -9.28 12.00 -25.85
N GLU A 26 -9.97 12.88 -26.57
CA GLU A 26 -10.22 12.74 -28.02
C GLU A 26 -8.99 12.40 -28.88
N ARG A 27 -7.84 13.00 -28.59
CA ARG A 27 -6.59 12.78 -29.34
C ARG A 27 -5.91 11.45 -29.06
N ILE A 28 -6.08 10.91 -27.84
CA ILE A 28 -5.30 9.76 -27.37
C ILE A 28 -6.20 8.60 -26.91
N GLY A 29 -7.52 8.68 -27.09
CA GLY A 29 -8.44 7.62 -26.67
C GLY A 29 -8.48 7.44 -25.15
N VAL A 30 -8.70 6.21 -24.70
CA VAL A 30 -8.73 5.85 -23.27
C VAL A 30 -7.35 6.14 -22.66
N VAL A 31 -7.38 6.90 -21.56
CA VAL A 31 -6.23 7.28 -20.75
C VAL A 31 -6.12 6.36 -19.54
N GLY A 32 -7.24 6.07 -18.88
CA GLY A 32 -7.23 5.34 -17.63
C GLY A 32 -8.59 5.31 -16.94
N PHE A 33 -8.58 4.93 -15.66
CA PHE A 33 -9.78 4.74 -14.86
C PHE A 33 -9.62 5.36 -13.46
N ILE A 34 -10.72 5.85 -12.89
CA ILE A 34 -10.81 6.33 -11.51
C ILE A 34 -11.88 5.51 -10.79
N ALA A 35 -11.49 4.78 -9.75
CA ALA A 35 -12.38 4.03 -8.88
C ALA A 35 -12.56 4.77 -7.56
N LEU A 36 -13.82 5.02 -7.18
CA LEU A 36 -14.21 5.50 -5.85
C LEU A 36 -14.86 4.31 -5.14
N HIS A 37 -14.17 3.74 -4.15
CA HIS A 37 -14.62 2.49 -3.52
C HIS A 37 -15.72 2.74 -2.49
N GLU A 38 -15.40 3.48 -1.43
CA GLU A 38 -16.37 3.87 -0.41
C GLU A 38 -16.04 5.27 0.11
N LEU A 39 -17.04 6.16 0.10
CA LEU A 39 -16.89 7.57 0.51
C LEU A 39 -17.61 7.92 1.83
N ALA A 40 -18.13 6.93 2.56
CA ALA A 40 -18.93 7.14 3.76
C ALA A 40 -18.20 7.95 4.86
N ASN A 41 -16.88 7.77 4.97
CA ASN A 41 -16.04 8.45 5.97
C ASN A 41 -15.41 9.76 5.46
N GLY A 42 -15.74 10.19 4.24
CA GLY A 42 -15.22 11.41 3.62
C GLY A 42 -14.70 11.18 2.19
N PRO A 43 -14.08 12.20 1.59
CA PRO A 43 -13.52 12.11 0.25
C PRO A 43 -12.56 10.93 0.08
N GLY A 44 -12.59 10.32 -1.09
CA GLY A 44 -11.69 9.24 -1.46
C GLY A 44 -10.27 9.77 -1.53
N VAL A 45 -9.32 9.03 -0.98
CA VAL A 45 -7.89 9.34 -1.14
C VAL A 45 -7.17 8.17 -1.80
N GLY A 46 -6.17 8.48 -2.62
CA GLY A 46 -5.28 7.47 -3.19
C GLY A 46 -4.49 7.97 -4.40
N GLY A 47 -3.33 7.36 -4.64
CA GLY A 47 -2.44 7.81 -5.70
C GLY A 47 -2.93 7.50 -7.12
N ILE A 48 -2.30 8.14 -8.11
CA ILE A 48 -2.44 7.82 -9.52
C ILE A 48 -1.33 6.83 -9.88
N ARG A 49 -1.66 5.63 -10.35
CA ARG A 49 -0.68 4.61 -10.78
C ARG A 49 -0.57 4.56 -12.30
N ARG A 50 0.63 4.60 -12.85
CA ARG A 50 0.87 4.42 -14.30
C ARG A 50 1.59 3.10 -14.55
N LEU A 51 0.95 2.18 -15.27
CA LEU A 51 1.53 0.89 -15.66
C LEU A 51 1.10 0.48 -17.08
N PRO A 52 1.93 -0.32 -17.79
CA PRO A 52 1.50 -0.96 -19.03
C PRO A 52 0.56 -2.13 -18.71
N TYR A 53 -0.74 -1.91 -18.85
CA TYR A 53 -1.74 -2.97 -18.64
C TYR A 53 -1.95 -3.81 -19.90
N PRO A 54 -2.15 -5.14 -19.79
CA PRO A 54 -2.41 -6.02 -20.93
C PRO A 54 -3.81 -5.84 -21.52
N SER A 55 -4.73 -5.21 -20.78
CA SER A 55 -6.08 -4.86 -21.24
C SER A 55 -6.70 -3.80 -20.33
N GLU A 56 -7.73 -3.10 -20.80
CA GLU A 56 -8.54 -2.20 -19.98
C GLU A 56 -9.18 -2.91 -18.78
N ARG A 57 -9.59 -4.18 -18.95
CA ARG A 57 -10.11 -5.00 -17.84
C ARG A 57 -9.09 -5.16 -16.72
N ALA A 58 -7.82 -5.38 -17.05
CA ALA A 58 -6.75 -5.48 -16.06
C ALA A 58 -6.52 -4.14 -15.34
N ALA A 59 -6.60 -3.02 -16.05
CA ALA A 59 -6.52 -1.69 -15.46
C ALA A 59 -7.68 -1.41 -14.49
N VAL A 60 -8.91 -1.74 -14.88
CA VAL A 60 -10.10 -1.61 -14.02
C VAL A 60 -9.95 -2.47 -12.77
N GLN A 61 -9.49 -3.72 -12.91
CA GLN A 61 -9.27 -4.62 -11.77
C GLN A 61 -8.25 -4.04 -10.79
N ASP A 62 -7.11 -3.51 -11.26
CA ASP A 62 -6.11 -2.90 -10.38
C ASP A 62 -6.64 -1.63 -9.70
N ALA A 63 -7.37 -0.78 -10.43
CA ALA A 63 -7.99 0.42 -9.87
C ALA A 63 -8.97 0.10 -8.73
N VAL A 64 -9.87 -0.86 -8.93
CA VAL A 64 -10.86 -1.29 -7.95
C VAL A 64 -10.17 -1.88 -6.71
N LEU A 65 -9.27 -2.84 -6.90
CA LEU A 65 -8.57 -3.51 -5.80
C LEU A 65 -7.77 -2.52 -4.95
N LEU A 66 -7.09 -1.57 -5.59
CA LEU A 66 -6.32 -0.56 -4.87
C LEU A 66 -7.22 0.48 -4.19
N ALA A 67 -8.39 0.81 -4.75
CA ALA A 67 -9.35 1.72 -4.12
C ALA A 67 -9.96 1.08 -2.87
N GLU A 68 -10.28 -0.21 -2.91
CA GLU A 68 -10.71 -1.00 -1.75
C GLU A 68 -9.63 -0.98 -0.66
N GLN A 69 -8.37 -1.24 -1.03
CA GLN A 69 -7.25 -1.16 -0.11
C GLN A 69 -7.13 0.23 0.56
N MET A 70 -7.41 1.31 -0.18
CA MET A 70 -7.44 2.64 0.40
C MET A 70 -8.58 2.79 1.41
N THR A 71 -9.78 2.26 1.14
CA THR A 71 -10.89 2.25 2.11
C THR A 71 -10.49 1.52 3.39
N LEU A 72 -9.89 0.33 3.28
CA LEU A 72 -9.48 -0.45 4.44
C LEU A 72 -8.42 0.28 5.27
N LYS A 73 -7.42 0.88 4.61
CA LYS A 73 -6.38 1.66 5.28
C LYS A 73 -6.95 2.87 6.01
N THR A 74 -7.77 3.67 5.36
CA THR A 74 -8.29 4.90 5.96
C THR A 74 -9.24 4.60 7.11
N ALA A 75 -10.14 3.63 6.93
CA ALA A 75 -11.09 3.20 7.96
C ALA A 75 -10.35 2.65 9.17
N LEU A 76 -9.43 1.70 8.97
CA LEU A 76 -8.67 1.12 10.08
C LEU A 76 -7.77 2.18 10.73
N ALA A 77 -7.23 3.13 9.95
CA ALA A 77 -6.46 4.26 10.45
C ALA A 77 -7.27 5.29 11.25
N GLY A 78 -8.60 5.22 11.25
CA GLY A 78 -9.46 6.22 11.89
C GLY A 78 -9.37 7.58 11.20
N LEU A 79 -9.06 7.59 9.90
CA LEU A 79 -8.95 8.81 9.11
C LEU A 79 -10.34 9.20 8.56
N PRO A 80 -10.68 10.49 8.51
CA PRO A 80 -11.92 10.98 7.90
C PRO A 80 -11.76 11.05 6.37
N ALA A 81 -11.51 9.89 5.76
CA ALA A 81 -11.30 9.73 4.34
C ALA A 81 -11.84 8.38 3.85
N GLY A 82 -12.37 8.38 2.63
CA GLY A 82 -12.76 7.18 1.91
C GLY A 82 -11.60 6.59 1.09
N GLY A 83 -11.91 5.54 0.34
CA GLY A 83 -10.94 4.90 -0.57
C GLY A 83 -11.17 5.25 -2.03
N ALA A 84 -10.11 5.68 -2.71
CA ALA A 84 -10.14 5.90 -4.14
C ALA A 84 -8.82 5.53 -4.80
N LYS A 85 -8.84 5.34 -6.11
CA LYS A 85 -7.64 5.12 -6.90
C LYS A 85 -7.82 5.60 -8.33
N ALA A 86 -6.76 6.16 -8.91
CA ALA A 86 -6.66 6.31 -10.36
C ALA A 86 -5.57 5.42 -10.94
N VAL A 87 -5.80 4.92 -12.15
CA VAL A 87 -4.78 4.26 -12.96
C VAL A 87 -4.69 4.91 -14.33
N VAL A 88 -3.49 5.04 -14.86
CA VAL A 88 -3.17 5.49 -16.22
C VAL A 88 -2.55 4.33 -16.97
N ILE A 89 -3.05 4.07 -18.18
CA ILE A 89 -2.55 2.99 -19.04
C ILE A 89 -1.31 3.50 -19.78
N ASP A 90 -0.15 3.01 -19.36
CA ASP A 90 1.11 3.35 -20.03
C ASP A 90 1.25 2.63 -21.38
N ARG A 91 1.76 3.34 -22.38
CA ARG A 91 2.00 2.79 -23.72
C ARG A 91 3.03 3.63 -24.48
N PRO A 92 3.74 3.04 -25.47
CA PRO A 92 4.71 3.77 -26.26
C PRO A 92 4.12 5.03 -26.90
N GLY A 93 4.81 6.15 -26.74
CA GLY A 93 4.39 7.45 -27.30
C GLY A 93 3.23 8.12 -26.56
N LEU A 94 2.86 7.67 -25.36
CA LEU A 94 1.87 8.37 -24.54
C LEU A 94 2.35 9.78 -24.18
N ASP A 95 1.59 10.79 -24.61
CA ASP A 95 1.80 12.17 -24.19
C ASP A 95 1.34 12.35 -22.74
N LEU A 96 2.32 12.44 -21.83
CA LEU A 96 2.07 12.54 -20.39
C LEU A 96 1.37 13.83 -20.00
N ALA A 97 1.67 14.96 -20.65
CA ALA A 97 1.02 16.22 -20.33
C ALA A 97 -0.48 16.15 -20.66
N VAL A 98 -0.83 15.54 -21.79
CA VAL A 98 -2.23 15.35 -22.20
C VAL A 98 -2.94 14.32 -21.34
N ALA A 99 -2.28 13.19 -21.05
CA ALA A 99 -2.85 12.13 -20.22
C ALA A 99 -3.14 12.62 -18.79
N TYR A 100 -2.16 13.21 -18.12
CA TYR A 100 -2.35 13.71 -16.75
C TYR A 100 -3.21 14.97 -16.70
N GLY A 101 -3.22 15.80 -17.75
CA GLY A 101 -4.20 16.88 -17.89
C GLY A 101 -5.63 16.35 -17.95
N ALA A 102 -5.90 15.28 -18.70
CA ALA A 102 -7.22 14.65 -18.77
C ALA A 102 -7.62 14.00 -17.43
N ILE A 103 -6.68 13.38 -16.72
CA ILE A 103 -6.91 12.88 -15.35
C ILE A 103 -7.24 14.04 -14.40
N GLY A 104 -6.50 15.16 -14.49
CA GLY A 104 -6.78 16.35 -13.68
C GLY A 104 -8.16 16.96 -13.94
N ASP A 105 -8.57 17.05 -15.22
CA ASP A 105 -9.93 17.48 -15.58
C ASP A 105 -11.00 16.53 -15.03
N ALA A 106 -10.74 15.21 -15.06
CA ALA A 106 -11.63 14.22 -14.50
C ALA A 106 -11.75 14.33 -12.98
N ILE A 107 -10.63 14.56 -12.27
CA ILE A 107 -10.62 14.76 -10.81
C ILE A 107 -11.36 16.04 -10.44
N GLU A 108 -11.18 17.13 -11.17
CA GLU A 108 -11.92 18.38 -10.94
C GLU A 108 -13.44 18.16 -11.10
N ALA A 109 -13.84 17.39 -12.11
CA ALA A 109 -15.26 17.07 -12.34
C ALA A 109 -15.90 16.22 -11.22
N LEU A 110 -15.09 15.59 -10.35
CA LEU A 110 -15.57 14.87 -9.18
C LEU A 110 -15.85 15.79 -7.97
N ASP A 111 -15.59 17.09 -8.09
CA ASP A 111 -15.96 18.14 -7.13
C ASP A 111 -15.55 17.80 -5.67
N GLY A 112 -14.27 17.49 -5.50
CA GLY A 112 -13.70 17.19 -4.18
C GLY A 112 -14.03 15.80 -3.62
N GLN A 113 -14.69 14.92 -4.37
CA GLN A 113 -14.90 13.52 -3.93
C GLN A 113 -13.62 12.67 -3.99
N TYR A 114 -12.59 13.10 -4.73
CA TYR A 114 -11.32 12.39 -4.84
C TYR A 114 -10.11 13.32 -4.69
N PHE A 115 -9.20 12.96 -3.79
CA PHE A 115 -7.90 13.59 -3.61
C PHE A 115 -6.78 12.64 -4.00
N CYS A 116 -5.99 13.05 -4.98
CA CYS A 116 -4.94 12.21 -5.54
C CYS A 116 -3.53 12.55 -5.01
N GLY A 117 -2.60 11.63 -5.24
CA GLY A 117 -1.17 11.80 -4.97
C GLY A 117 -0.33 10.89 -5.86
N ALA A 118 0.95 10.75 -5.55
CA ALA A 118 1.86 9.89 -6.31
C ALA A 118 1.60 8.39 -6.04
N ASP A 119 1.93 7.55 -7.02
CA ASP A 119 2.00 6.08 -6.90
C ASP A 119 3.03 5.56 -7.92
N LEU A 120 3.15 4.25 -8.05
CA LEU A 120 4.03 3.61 -9.02
C LEU A 120 3.80 4.15 -10.44
N GLY A 121 4.88 4.65 -11.07
CA GLY A 121 4.84 5.24 -12.42
C GLY A 121 4.43 6.71 -12.47
N THR A 122 4.15 7.34 -11.33
CA THR A 122 3.72 8.74 -11.23
C THR A 122 4.55 9.47 -10.18
N SER A 123 5.27 10.52 -10.60
CA SER A 123 6.05 11.37 -9.71
C SER A 123 5.43 12.76 -9.58
N GLU A 124 6.07 13.64 -8.80
CA GLU A 124 5.72 15.06 -8.72
C GLU A 124 5.68 15.74 -10.11
N ALA A 125 6.55 15.31 -11.05
CA ALA A 125 6.58 15.85 -12.40
C ALA A 125 5.26 15.60 -13.14
N GLU A 126 4.70 14.39 -13.02
CA GLU A 126 3.39 14.08 -13.59
C GLU A 126 2.25 14.77 -12.85
N LEU A 127 2.30 14.83 -11.51
CA LEU A 127 1.28 15.51 -10.70
C LEU A 127 1.24 17.02 -10.96
N ALA A 128 2.33 17.63 -11.42
CA ALA A 128 2.35 19.03 -11.83
C ALA A 128 1.36 19.32 -12.97
N TYR A 129 1.14 18.37 -13.89
CA TYR A 129 0.11 18.50 -14.93
C TYR A 129 -1.30 18.41 -14.34
N VAL A 130 -1.52 17.53 -13.36
CA VAL A 130 -2.81 17.42 -12.65
C VAL A 130 -3.11 18.72 -11.90
N ARG A 131 -2.12 19.31 -11.23
CA ARG A 131 -2.27 20.54 -10.45
C ARG A 131 -2.70 21.75 -11.28
N GLN A 132 -2.35 21.78 -12.56
CA GLN A 132 -2.77 22.83 -13.49
C GLN A 132 -4.29 22.81 -13.74
N ARG A 133 -4.97 21.70 -13.40
CA ARG A 133 -6.39 21.49 -13.67
C ARG A 133 -7.22 21.51 -12.39
N THR A 134 -6.67 21.05 -11.27
CA THR A 134 -7.39 20.93 -10.00
C THR A 134 -6.53 21.26 -8.79
N THR A 135 -7.18 21.60 -7.67
CA THR A 135 -6.55 21.69 -6.33
C THR A 135 -6.63 20.38 -5.54
N HIS A 136 -7.36 19.37 -6.03
CA HIS A 136 -7.56 18.08 -5.38
C HIS A 136 -6.37 17.10 -5.59
N VAL A 137 -5.16 17.62 -5.45
CA VAL A 137 -3.90 16.87 -5.62
C VAL A 137 -2.92 17.23 -4.51
N ASN A 138 -2.34 16.22 -3.87
CA ASN A 138 -1.24 16.40 -2.95
C ASN A 138 0.07 16.46 -3.73
N LEU A 139 0.65 17.66 -3.83
CA LEU A 139 1.99 17.89 -4.38
C LEU A 139 3.08 17.87 -3.32
N ALA A 140 2.73 17.69 -2.04
CA ALA A 140 3.71 17.81 -0.98
C ALA A 140 4.83 16.77 -1.19
N ALA A 141 6.05 17.28 -1.24
CA ALA A 141 7.30 16.53 -1.08
C ALA A 141 7.47 16.04 0.36
N ASN A 142 6.38 15.57 0.97
CA ASN A 142 6.48 14.76 2.17
C ASN A 142 7.39 13.57 1.82
N GLU A 143 7.97 12.90 2.82
CA GLU A 143 8.65 11.63 2.59
C GLU A 143 7.66 10.48 2.91
N PRO A 144 6.63 10.19 2.07
CA PRO A 144 5.66 9.14 2.37
C PRO A 144 6.32 7.77 2.52
N ALA A 145 7.55 7.60 2.00
CA ALA A 145 8.36 6.43 2.25
C ALA A 145 8.84 6.30 3.70
N ASP A 146 9.25 7.40 4.35
CA ASP A 146 9.64 7.43 5.77
C ASP A 146 8.45 7.10 6.66
N SER A 147 7.32 7.79 6.45
CA SER A 147 6.11 7.56 7.25
C SER A 147 5.61 6.12 7.14
N THR A 148 5.66 5.54 5.93
CA THR A 148 5.26 4.14 5.74
C THR A 148 6.26 3.18 6.38
N ALA A 149 7.56 3.40 6.20
CA ALA A 149 8.59 2.57 6.83
C ALA A 149 8.50 2.61 8.35
N ALA A 150 8.30 3.79 8.94
CA ALA A 150 8.10 3.96 10.38
C ALA A 150 6.87 3.19 10.88
N GLY A 151 5.72 3.32 10.20
CA GLY A 151 4.51 2.57 10.54
C GLY A 151 4.72 1.05 10.52
N VAL A 152 5.38 0.54 9.48
CA VAL A 152 5.69 -0.90 9.37
C VAL A 152 6.68 -1.33 10.47
N LEU A 153 7.67 -0.51 10.81
CA LEU A 153 8.60 -0.82 11.91
C LEU A 153 7.89 -0.86 13.27
N TYR A 154 6.95 0.05 13.55
CA TYR A 154 6.12 -0.02 14.76
C TYR A 154 5.26 -1.29 14.79
N ALA A 155 4.71 -1.71 13.65
CA ALA A 155 3.96 -2.96 13.54
C ALA A 155 4.84 -4.20 13.75
N ILE A 156 6.06 -4.19 13.20
CA ILE A 156 7.07 -5.25 13.43
C ILE A 156 7.39 -5.34 14.92
N ASP A 157 7.64 -4.22 15.59
CA ASP A 157 7.93 -4.19 17.02
C ASP A 157 6.77 -4.76 17.85
N ALA A 158 5.52 -4.44 17.48
CA ALA A 158 4.32 -5.00 18.11
C ALA A 158 4.18 -6.51 17.88
N ALA A 159 4.41 -6.99 16.65
CA ALA A 159 4.32 -8.41 16.31
C ALA A 159 5.41 -9.25 17.00
N LEU A 160 6.65 -8.76 17.04
CA LEU A 160 7.75 -9.40 17.76
C LEU A 160 7.45 -9.50 19.26
N ARG A 161 6.96 -8.42 19.87
CA ARG A 161 6.57 -8.38 21.28
C ARG A 161 5.43 -9.36 21.58
N HIS A 162 4.41 -9.40 20.72
CA HIS A 162 3.29 -10.33 20.84
C HIS A 162 3.76 -11.80 20.84
N CYS A 163 4.78 -12.13 20.03
CA CYS A 163 5.35 -13.47 19.97
C CYS A 163 6.43 -13.75 21.03
N GLY A 164 6.76 -12.79 21.90
CA GLY A 164 7.86 -12.91 22.87
C GLY A 164 9.25 -13.01 22.22
N ILE A 165 9.42 -12.45 21.02
CA ILE A 165 10.68 -12.48 20.26
C ILE A 165 11.41 -11.14 20.43
N ALA A 166 12.70 -11.19 20.77
CA ALA A 166 13.54 -9.99 20.85
C ALA A 166 13.93 -9.49 19.45
N ALA A 167 13.82 -8.19 19.19
CA ALA A 167 14.23 -7.62 17.91
C ALA A 167 15.73 -7.81 17.63
N ALA A 168 16.57 -7.64 18.66
CA ALA A 168 18.00 -7.91 18.57
C ALA A 168 18.26 -9.40 18.29
N GLY A 169 19.08 -9.69 17.27
CA GLY A 169 19.38 -11.05 16.82
C GLY A 169 18.28 -11.72 16.00
N THR A 170 17.11 -11.09 15.82
CA THR A 170 16.06 -11.63 14.94
C THR A 170 16.55 -11.67 13.50
N ARG A 171 16.45 -12.83 12.86
CA ARG A 171 16.75 -12.99 11.43
C ARG A 171 15.59 -12.43 10.63
N ALA A 172 15.82 -11.40 9.82
CA ALA A 172 14.80 -10.74 9.03
C ALA A 172 15.15 -10.76 7.55
N MET A 173 14.18 -11.09 6.70
CA MET A 173 14.30 -11.05 5.25
C MET A 173 13.44 -9.91 4.69
N VAL A 174 14.07 -8.90 4.07
CA VAL A 174 13.37 -7.78 3.43
C VAL A 174 13.39 -7.99 1.92
N GLN A 175 12.21 -8.19 1.34
CA GLN A 175 12.03 -8.43 -0.10
C GLN A 175 11.69 -7.12 -0.80
N GLY A 176 12.58 -6.62 -1.65
CA GLY A 176 12.51 -5.30 -2.29
C GLY A 176 13.17 -4.23 -1.44
N VAL A 177 14.21 -3.57 -1.96
CA VAL A 177 14.93 -2.47 -1.29
C VAL A 177 14.80 -1.16 -2.05
N GLY A 178 13.56 -0.87 -2.48
CA GLY A 178 13.16 0.45 -2.97
C GLY A 178 13.14 1.51 -1.86
N SER A 179 12.35 2.56 -2.06
CA SER A 179 12.27 3.69 -1.11
C SER A 179 11.84 3.24 0.29
N ILE A 180 10.83 2.39 0.42
CA ILE A 180 10.33 1.94 1.74
C ILE A 180 11.17 0.78 2.29
N GLY A 181 11.46 -0.23 1.46
CA GLY A 181 12.16 -1.44 1.91
C GLY A 181 13.58 -1.17 2.43
N SER A 182 14.32 -0.23 1.83
CA SER A 182 15.65 0.15 2.32
C SER A 182 15.59 0.79 3.72
N ARG A 183 14.57 1.61 4.00
CA ARG A 183 14.33 2.22 5.31
C ARG A 183 13.91 1.19 6.36
N ILE A 184 13.09 0.20 5.98
CA ILE A 184 12.74 -0.93 6.86
C ILE A 184 13.99 -1.75 7.18
N ALA A 185 14.83 -2.08 6.18
CA ALA A 185 16.09 -2.79 6.41
C ALA A 185 17.01 -2.02 7.36
N ALA A 186 17.20 -0.71 7.16
CA ALA A 186 17.96 0.14 8.06
C ALA A 186 17.38 0.17 9.48
N GLY A 187 16.07 0.32 9.61
CA GLY A 187 15.38 0.33 10.89
C GLY A 187 15.47 -1.00 11.65
N LEU A 188 15.49 -2.13 10.94
CA LEU A 188 15.72 -3.46 11.51
C LEU A 188 17.18 -3.63 11.98
N VAL A 189 18.16 -3.21 11.17
CA VAL A 189 19.57 -3.21 11.57
C VAL A 189 19.79 -2.35 12.81
N ALA A 190 19.16 -1.18 12.89
CA ALA A 190 19.23 -0.30 14.07
C ALA A 190 18.65 -0.95 15.34
N ARG A 191 17.74 -1.92 15.20
CA ARG A 191 17.19 -2.73 16.30
C ARG A 191 18.05 -3.95 16.64
N GLY A 192 19.19 -4.12 15.96
CA GLY A 192 20.10 -5.25 16.13
C GLY A 192 19.65 -6.53 15.42
N ALA A 193 18.71 -6.46 14.48
CA ALA A 193 18.30 -7.63 13.69
C ALA A 193 19.42 -8.06 12.72
N VAL A 194 19.46 -9.35 12.40
CA VAL A 194 20.32 -9.91 11.34
C VAL A 194 19.53 -9.87 10.05
N VAL A 195 19.85 -8.92 9.17
CA VAL A 195 19.03 -8.62 7.99
C VAL A 195 19.61 -9.22 6.71
N ALA A 196 18.75 -9.88 5.95
CA ALA A 196 18.95 -10.25 4.57
C ALA A 196 18.03 -9.42 3.66
N ILE A 197 18.52 -9.07 2.46
CA ILE A 197 17.82 -8.24 1.48
C ILE A 197 17.79 -8.90 0.09
N SER A 198 16.78 -8.56 -0.70
CA SER A 198 16.64 -8.97 -2.10
C SER A 198 16.02 -7.83 -2.91
N ASP A 199 16.46 -7.66 -4.16
CA ASP A 199 15.81 -6.79 -5.15
C ASP A 199 16.17 -7.30 -6.56
N ILE A 200 15.30 -7.03 -7.53
CA ILE A 200 15.57 -7.37 -8.94
C ILE A 200 16.54 -6.38 -9.59
N LEU A 201 16.76 -5.20 -8.98
CA LEU A 201 17.64 -4.15 -9.46
C LEU A 201 18.97 -4.16 -8.68
N PRO A 202 20.08 -4.62 -9.29
CA PRO A 202 21.38 -4.71 -8.62
C PRO A 202 21.88 -3.38 -8.04
N ASP A 203 21.59 -2.25 -8.71
CA ASP A 203 22.03 -0.93 -8.26
C ASP A 203 21.40 -0.54 -6.92
N ARG A 204 20.16 -0.97 -6.64
CA ARG A 204 19.50 -0.72 -5.34
C ARG A 204 20.17 -1.51 -4.22
N ILE A 205 20.53 -2.76 -4.50
CA ILE A 205 21.28 -3.61 -3.57
C ILE A 205 22.64 -2.97 -3.28
N ALA A 206 23.38 -2.57 -4.32
CA ALA A 206 24.69 -1.95 -4.17
C ALA A 206 24.62 -0.64 -3.35
N ALA A 207 23.64 0.22 -3.62
CA ALA A 207 23.44 1.46 -2.89
C ALA A 207 23.12 1.23 -1.40
N LEU A 208 22.26 0.26 -1.08
CA LEU A 208 21.94 -0.06 0.31
C LEU A 208 23.10 -0.75 1.02
N HIS A 209 23.79 -1.67 0.34
CA HIS A 209 24.94 -2.38 0.91
C HIS A 209 26.11 -1.43 1.22
N ALA A 210 26.30 -0.37 0.43
CA ALA A 210 27.26 0.69 0.73
C ALA A 210 26.95 1.43 2.05
N GLN A 211 25.67 1.53 2.43
CA GLN A 211 25.22 2.15 3.67
C GLN A 211 25.18 1.15 4.84
N LEU A 212 24.85 -0.11 4.55
CA LEU A 212 24.66 -1.20 5.51
C LEU A 212 25.45 -2.44 5.08
N PRO A 213 26.79 -2.44 5.18
CA PRO A 213 27.63 -3.54 4.67
C PRO A 213 27.39 -4.89 5.39
N GLY A 214 26.73 -4.87 6.55
CA GLY A 214 26.39 -6.08 7.31
C GLY A 214 25.14 -6.83 6.82
N VAL A 215 24.39 -6.31 5.85
CA VAL A 215 23.20 -7.01 5.33
C VAL A 215 23.59 -8.07 4.31
N ALA A 216 23.03 -9.27 4.46
CA ALA A 216 23.22 -10.35 3.50
C ALA A 216 22.38 -10.09 2.24
N VAL A 217 22.90 -10.47 1.06
CA VAL A 217 22.16 -10.36 -0.21
C VAL A 217 21.68 -11.76 -0.59
N VAL A 218 20.37 -11.89 -0.83
CA VAL A 218 19.72 -13.14 -1.25
C VAL A 218 19.18 -12.96 -2.68
N PRO A 219 19.34 -13.96 -3.57
CA PRO A 219 18.75 -13.91 -4.90
C PRO A 219 17.22 -13.79 -4.86
N PRO A 220 16.58 -13.03 -5.77
CA PRO A 220 15.12 -12.90 -5.81
C PRO A 220 14.34 -14.21 -5.97
N ALA A 221 14.97 -15.27 -6.49
CA ALA A 221 14.34 -16.59 -6.60
C ALA A 221 14.24 -17.32 -5.25
N GLU A 222 15.02 -16.90 -4.25
CA GLU A 222 15.18 -17.58 -2.96
C GLU A 222 14.66 -16.74 -1.78
N ASP A 223 14.38 -15.45 -2.00
CA ASP A 223 14.08 -14.52 -0.91
C ASP A 223 12.93 -14.95 0.00
N LEU A 224 11.76 -15.29 -0.55
CA LEU A 224 10.60 -15.77 0.22
C LEU A 224 10.84 -17.11 0.92
N LEU A 225 11.84 -17.88 0.48
CA LEU A 225 12.19 -19.20 1.01
C LEU A 225 13.35 -19.13 2.02
N THR A 226 13.90 -17.94 2.24
CA THR A 226 14.97 -17.69 3.20
C THR A 226 14.50 -18.13 4.58
N ASP A 227 15.33 -18.92 5.27
CA ASP A 227 15.12 -19.16 6.69
C ASP A 227 15.28 -17.81 7.41
N ALA A 228 14.16 -17.29 7.92
CA ALA A 228 14.08 -16.03 8.64
C ALA A 228 13.03 -16.15 9.74
N VAL A 229 13.10 -15.36 10.80
CA VAL A 229 12.00 -15.24 11.75
C VAL A 229 10.93 -14.31 11.20
N LEU A 230 11.37 -13.17 10.64
CA LEU A 230 10.52 -12.15 10.02
C LEU A 230 10.73 -12.12 8.51
N LEU A 231 9.66 -12.25 7.74
CA LEU A 231 9.62 -11.95 6.32
C LEU A 231 8.88 -10.62 6.11
N SER A 232 9.50 -9.69 5.39
CA SER A 232 8.94 -8.36 5.12
C SER A 232 8.82 -8.09 3.61
N PRO A 233 7.69 -8.46 2.99
CA PRO A 233 7.39 -8.14 1.60
C PRO A 233 7.28 -6.62 1.38
N CYS A 234 8.18 -6.05 0.59
CA CYS A 234 8.26 -4.60 0.30
C CYS A 234 8.38 -4.29 -1.20
N ALA A 235 8.21 -5.31 -2.08
CA ALA A 235 8.31 -5.18 -3.53
C ALA A 235 6.93 -5.10 -4.20
N VAL A 236 6.42 -6.24 -4.68
CA VAL A 236 5.13 -6.37 -5.38
C VAL A 236 4.12 -7.10 -4.51
N GLY A 237 2.84 -6.98 -4.84
CA GLY A 237 1.77 -7.77 -4.24
C GLY A 237 1.76 -9.23 -4.71
N GLN A 238 0.88 -10.02 -4.12
CA GLN A 238 0.53 -11.40 -4.44
C GLN A 238 1.73 -12.35 -4.38
N VAL A 239 2.68 -12.05 -3.49
CA VAL A 239 3.89 -12.86 -3.31
C VAL A 239 3.62 -14.10 -2.46
N VAL A 240 2.61 -14.05 -1.59
CA VAL A 240 2.16 -15.21 -0.80
C VAL A 240 1.01 -15.87 -1.53
N THR A 241 1.25 -17.06 -2.07
CA THR A 241 0.28 -17.87 -2.82
C THR A 241 0.06 -19.21 -2.12
N ALA A 242 -1.06 -19.89 -2.42
CA ALA A 242 -1.34 -21.23 -1.87
C ALA A 242 -0.18 -22.22 -2.08
N ALA A 243 0.47 -22.17 -3.24
CA ALA A 243 1.61 -23.02 -3.56
C ALA A 243 2.88 -22.69 -2.76
N ARG A 244 3.02 -21.44 -2.30
CA ARG A 244 4.19 -20.96 -1.54
C ARG A 244 4.04 -21.12 -0.04
N VAL A 245 2.83 -21.04 0.52
CA VAL A 245 2.59 -21.16 1.97
C VAL A 245 3.33 -22.35 2.60
N PRO A 246 3.30 -23.58 2.05
CA PRO A 246 4.00 -24.72 2.62
C PRO A 246 5.54 -24.64 2.57
N GLN A 247 6.07 -23.74 1.75
CA GLN A 247 7.51 -23.58 1.51
C GLN A 247 8.12 -22.45 2.35
N LEU A 248 7.29 -21.56 2.91
CA LEU A 248 7.74 -20.42 3.70
C LEU A 248 8.44 -20.91 4.98
N ARG A 249 9.61 -20.34 5.25
CA ARG A 249 10.44 -20.69 6.42
C ARG A 249 10.52 -19.53 7.40
N CYS A 250 9.36 -18.92 7.67
CA CYS A 250 9.24 -17.78 8.57
C CYS A 250 8.19 -17.97 9.65
N LYS A 251 8.27 -17.16 10.71
CA LYS A 251 7.27 -17.13 11.79
C LYS A 251 6.32 -15.94 11.66
N LEU A 252 6.81 -14.83 11.11
CA LEU A 252 6.10 -13.57 11.00
C LEU A 252 6.14 -13.08 9.55
N ILE A 253 5.01 -12.60 9.05
CA ILE A 253 4.93 -11.83 7.81
C ILE A 253 4.39 -10.43 8.15
N VAL A 254 5.25 -9.43 8.03
CA VAL A 254 4.91 -8.01 8.24
C VAL A 254 5.66 -7.17 7.21
N GLY A 255 4.93 -6.67 6.21
CA GLY A 255 5.53 -6.02 5.04
C GLY A 255 4.84 -4.71 4.63
N ALA A 256 5.51 -3.94 3.78
CA ALA A 256 4.98 -2.70 3.22
C ALA A 256 4.23 -2.90 1.90
N ALA A 257 4.43 -4.01 1.18
CA ALA A 257 3.77 -4.26 -0.09
C ALA A 257 2.24 -4.29 0.08
N ASN A 258 1.51 -3.85 -0.94
CA ASN A 258 0.05 -3.93 -0.98
C ASN A 258 -0.38 -5.29 -1.55
N ASN A 259 -1.51 -5.81 -1.09
CA ASN A 259 -2.07 -7.08 -1.51
C ASN A 259 -1.08 -8.24 -1.39
N GLN A 260 -0.41 -8.40 -0.24
CA GLN A 260 0.68 -9.40 -0.08
C GLN A 260 0.20 -10.84 -0.32
N LEU A 261 -1.04 -11.14 0.07
CA LEU A 261 -1.71 -12.40 -0.18
C LEU A 261 -2.35 -12.38 -1.58
N ASP A 262 -2.20 -13.47 -2.32
CA ASP A 262 -2.87 -13.70 -3.60
C ASP A 262 -4.39 -13.88 -3.45
N ALA A 263 -4.81 -14.49 -2.33
CA ALA A 263 -6.21 -14.58 -1.93
C ALA A 263 -6.34 -14.28 -0.43
N PRO A 264 -7.37 -13.53 0.02
CA PRO A 264 -7.57 -13.23 1.44
C PRO A 264 -7.67 -14.47 2.34
N CYS A 265 -8.22 -15.57 1.83
CA CYS A 265 -8.31 -16.83 2.59
C CYS A 265 -6.95 -17.49 2.90
N LEU A 266 -5.85 -17.02 2.29
CA LEU A 266 -4.50 -17.46 2.67
C LEU A 266 -4.13 -17.04 4.10
N GLY A 267 -4.85 -16.10 4.71
CA GLY A 267 -4.69 -15.78 6.13
C GLY A 267 -4.90 -17.00 7.04
N GLU A 268 -5.92 -17.83 6.75
CA GLU A 268 -6.18 -19.08 7.48
C GLU A 268 -5.08 -20.11 7.22
N HIS A 269 -4.72 -20.32 5.95
CA HIS A 269 -3.64 -21.24 5.57
C HIS A 269 -2.29 -20.89 6.22
N LEU A 270 -1.98 -19.61 6.36
CA LEU A 270 -0.78 -19.15 7.08
C LEU A 270 -0.89 -19.47 8.58
N ALA A 271 -2.04 -19.23 9.19
CA ALA A 271 -2.28 -19.56 10.60
C ALA A 271 -2.16 -21.08 10.85
N GLU A 272 -2.72 -21.92 9.98
CA GLU A 272 -2.59 -23.38 10.02
C GLU A 272 -1.13 -23.84 9.89
N ALA A 273 -0.33 -23.13 9.08
CA ALA A 273 1.11 -23.34 8.95
C ALA A 273 1.94 -22.79 10.13
N GLY A 274 1.30 -22.18 11.14
CA GLY A 274 1.97 -21.58 12.30
C GLY A 274 2.70 -20.27 11.97
N ILE A 275 2.29 -19.58 10.90
CA ILE A 275 2.86 -18.32 10.44
C ILE A 275 1.90 -17.18 10.80
N LEU A 276 2.37 -16.24 11.62
CA LEU A 276 1.59 -15.05 11.97
C LEU A 276 1.70 -14.02 10.85
N TYR A 277 0.60 -13.80 10.14
CA TYR A 277 0.47 -12.74 9.15
C TYR A 277 -0.17 -11.50 9.77
N VAL A 278 0.48 -10.35 9.65
CA VAL A 278 -0.12 -9.06 9.98
C VAL A 278 -0.62 -8.40 8.69
N PRO A 279 -1.92 -8.05 8.58
CA PRO A 279 -2.50 -7.51 7.36
C PRO A 279 -1.77 -6.27 6.86
N ASP A 280 -1.50 -6.24 5.56
CA ASP A 280 -0.73 -5.17 4.94
C ASP A 280 -1.37 -3.79 5.10
N PHE A 281 -2.67 -3.67 4.85
CA PHE A 281 -3.44 -2.44 5.03
C PHE A 281 -3.47 -1.95 6.49
N ALA A 282 -3.18 -2.81 7.45
CA ALA A 282 -3.07 -2.41 8.85
C ALA A 282 -1.74 -1.74 9.18
N VAL A 283 -0.68 -2.03 8.42
CA VAL A 283 0.69 -1.63 8.77
C VAL A 283 1.30 -0.61 7.82
N ASN A 284 0.89 -0.60 6.54
CA ASN A 284 1.49 0.25 5.50
C ASN A 284 0.71 1.56 5.23
N ALA A 285 0.01 2.07 6.24
CA ALA A 285 -0.85 3.25 6.14
C ALA A 285 -0.12 4.59 6.32
N GLY A 286 1.18 4.60 6.63
CA GLY A 286 1.92 5.81 7.02
C GLY A 286 1.84 6.97 6.03
N ALA A 287 2.06 6.72 4.74
CA ALA A 287 1.91 7.73 3.69
C ALA A 287 0.48 8.31 3.60
N VAL A 288 -0.53 7.47 3.85
CA VAL A 288 -1.94 7.86 3.78
C VAL A 288 -2.30 8.74 4.98
N ILE A 289 -1.86 8.36 6.18
CA ILE A 289 -2.00 9.15 7.40
C ILE A 289 -1.39 10.53 7.19
N GLU A 290 -0.15 10.59 6.74
CA GLU A 290 0.55 11.84 6.47
C GLU A 290 -0.19 12.68 5.42
N GLY A 291 -0.54 12.11 4.27
CA GLY A 291 -1.24 12.82 3.20
C GLY A 291 -2.58 13.40 3.64
N VAL A 292 -3.41 12.61 4.34
CA VAL A 292 -4.72 13.06 4.84
C VAL A 292 -4.56 14.15 5.90
N MET A 293 -3.68 13.94 6.89
CA MET A 293 -3.52 14.89 7.99
C MET A 293 -2.88 16.20 7.53
N THR A 294 -1.88 16.17 6.64
CA THR A 294 -1.32 17.39 6.03
C THR A 294 -2.39 18.18 5.30
N ARG A 295 -3.29 17.51 4.58
CA ARG A 295 -4.39 18.18 3.89
C ARG A 295 -5.39 18.83 4.84
N MET A 296 -5.64 18.20 5.99
CA MET A 296 -6.58 18.70 6.99
C MET A 296 -5.98 19.80 7.89
N ALA A 297 -4.67 19.99 7.85
CA ALA A 297 -3.97 20.97 8.67
C ALA A 297 -4.45 22.39 8.35
N ALA A 298 -4.62 23.21 9.38
CA ALA A 298 -4.89 24.63 9.20
C ALA A 298 -3.67 25.33 8.57
N PRO A 299 -3.85 26.42 7.81
CA PRO A 299 -2.73 27.19 7.29
C PRO A 299 -1.77 27.62 8.41
N GLY A 300 -0.50 27.21 8.31
CA GLY A 300 0.55 27.50 9.30
C GLY A 300 0.57 26.57 10.52
N GLU A 301 -0.28 25.54 10.58
CA GLU A 301 -0.23 24.52 11.62
C GLU A 301 1.00 23.61 11.46
N ASP A 302 1.77 23.43 12.55
CA ASP A 302 2.75 22.34 12.63
C ASP A 302 2.05 21.01 12.95
N VAL A 303 1.63 20.33 11.88
CA VAL A 303 0.89 19.07 11.96
C VAL A 303 1.81 17.86 12.21
N ARG A 304 3.14 18.00 12.09
CA ARG A 304 4.10 16.89 12.15
C ARG A 304 3.98 16.05 13.43
N PRO A 305 3.88 16.64 14.65
CA PRO A 305 3.73 15.84 15.87
C PRO A 305 2.47 14.96 15.89
N ARG A 306 1.36 15.45 15.30
CA ARG A 306 0.12 14.68 15.19
C ARG A 306 0.26 13.52 14.21
N ILE A 307 0.95 13.74 13.09
CA ILE A 307 1.25 12.70 12.10
C ILE A 307 2.14 11.63 12.73
N ASP A 308 3.21 12.02 13.44
CA ASP A 308 4.11 11.08 14.11
C ASP A 308 3.37 10.23 15.14
N ALA A 309 2.50 10.84 15.95
CA ALA A 309 1.67 10.12 16.90
C ALA A 309 0.72 9.12 16.20
N ALA A 310 0.11 9.52 15.07
CA ALA A 310 -0.79 8.67 14.31
C ALA A 310 -0.05 7.50 13.62
N ILE A 311 1.18 7.72 13.15
CA ILE A 311 2.05 6.67 12.60
C ILE A 311 2.47 5.70 13.71
N ALA A 312 2.87 6.20 14.89
CA ALA A 312 3.20 5.36 16.04
C ALA A 312 2.01 4.51 16.50
N ALA A 313 0.79 5.04 16.41
CA ALA A 313 -0.44 4.31 16.74
C ALA A 313 -0.71 3.09 15.84
N ILE A 314 -0.02 2.95 14.69
CA ILE A 314 -0.04 1.71 13.89
C ILE A 314 0.46 0.52 14.73
N GLY A 315 1.50 0.71 15.55
CA GLY A 315 2.03 -0.34 16.42
C GLY A 315 1.03 -0.77 17.49
N GLU A 316 0.38 0.19 18.15
CA GLU A 316 -0.65 -0.08 19.16
C GLU A 316 -1.85 -0.80 18.56
N ARG A 317 -2.31 -0.35 17.38
CA ARG A 317 -3.39 -1.01 16.67
C ARG A 317 -3.04 -2.43 16.26
N THR A 318 -1.81 -2.63 15.77
CA THR A 318 -1.29 -3.96 15.43
C THR A 318 -1.32 -4.87 16.66
N GLY A 319 -0.78 -4.41 17.80
CA GLY A 319 -0.79 -5.18 19.04
C GLY A 319 -2.21 -5.55 19.51
N SER A 320 -3.14 -4.61 19.40
CA SER A 320 -4.56 -4.84 19.72
C SER A 320 -5.22 -5.86 18.81
N ILE A 321 -4.97 -5.81 17.49
CA ILE A 321 -5.48 -6.81 16.53
C ILE A 321 -4.95 -8.20 16.86
N LEU A 322 -3.65 -8.30 17.17
CA LEU A 322 -3.02 -9.58 17.51
C LEU A 322 -3.53 -10.18 18.82
N ALA A 323 -3.77 -9.34 19.84
CA ALA A 323 -4.34 -9.77 21.11
C ALA A 323 -5.76 -10.32 20.91
N GLU A 324 -6.63 -9.58 20.21
CA GLU A 324 -7.99 -10.02 19.92
C GLU A 324 -8.03 -11.29 19.06
N ALA A 325 -7.12 -11.44 18.08
CA ALA A 325 -6.98 -12.66 17.29
C ALA A 325 -6.67 -13.88 18.18
N SER A 326 -5.77 -13.71 19.16
CA SER A 326 -5.42 -14.78 20.10
C SER A 326 -6.57 -15.17 21.04
N GLU A 327 -7.42 -14.21 21.43
CA GLU A 327 -8.55 -14.44 22.33
C GLU A 327 -9.78 -15.02 21.62
N SER A 328 -10.02 -14.61 20.38
CA SER A 328 -11.20 -15.00 19.59
C SER A 328 -11.01 -16.29 18.77
N GLY A 329 -9.76 -16.69 18.54
CA GLY A 329 -9.42 -17.77 17.62
C GLY A 329 -9.53 -17.38 16.14
N TRP A 330 -9.72 -16.08 15.85
CA TRP A 330 -9.70 -15.54 14.50
C TRP A 330 -8.26 -15.23 14.06
N THR A 331 -8.02 -15.20 12.76
CA THR A 331 -6.75 -14.71 12.23
C THR A 331 -6.65 -13.18 12.39
N PRO A 332 -5.43 -12.59 12.42
CA PRO A 332 -5.28 -11.14 12.44
C PRO A 332 -5.96 -10.43 11.26
N LEU A 333 -6.07 -11.08 10.10
CA LEU A 333 -6.79 -10.56 8.94
C LEU A 333 -8.28 -10.45 9.20
N GLU A 334 -8.88 -11.48 9.79
CA GLU A 334 -10.31 -11.51 10.10
C GLU A 334 -10.67 -10.45 11.14
N VAL A 335 -9.85 -10.28 12.18
CA VAL A 335 -10.01 -9.22 13.17
C VAL A 335 -9.85 -7.84 12.52
N ALA A 336 -8.85 -7.64 11.66
CA ALA A 336 -8.66 -6.35 10.99
C ALA A 336 -9.84 -6.01 10.08
N LEU A 337 -10.40 -6.99 9.37
CA LEU A 337 -11.57 -6.83 8.50
C LEU A 337 -12.86 -6.56 9.30
N SER A 338 -13.07 -7.26 10.43
CA SER A 338 -14.26 -7.07 11.25
C SER A 338 -14.33 -5.67 11.86
N ARG A 339 -13.17 -5.09 12.23
CA ARG A 339 -13.07 -3.71 12.74
C ARG A 339 -13.45 -2.64 11.72
N VAL A 340 -13.59 -3.00 10.45
CA VAL A 340 -14.01 -2.12 9.35
C VAL A 340 -15.24 -2.66 8.62
N ASP A 341 -16.07 -3.44 9.34
CA ASP A 341 -17.35 -4.01 8.87
C ASP A 341 -17.23 -4.80 7.56
N ARG A 342 -16.12 -5.51 7.38
CA ARG A 342 -15.91 -6.42 6.25
C ARG A 342 -16.16 -7.87 6.63
N PRO A 343 -16.78 -8.65 5.74
CA PRO A 343 -17.05 -10.05 6.01
C PRO A 343 -15.75 -10.82 6.13
N ARG A 344 -15.82 -11.94 6.87
CA ARG A 344 -14.74 -12.93 6.90
C ARG A 344 -14.44 -13.41 5.47
N PRO A 345 -13.16 -13.48 5.07
CA PRO A 345 -12.78 -14.16 3.83
C PRO A 345 -13.30 -15.59 3.80
N VAL A 346 -13.83 -16.02 2.66
CA VAL A 346 -14.25 -17.41 2.43
C VAL A 346 -13.40 -17.97 1.29
N CYS A 347 -12.91 -19.20 1.45
CA CYS A 347 -12.27 -19.98 0.38
C CYS A 347 -13.26 -20.34 -0.74
#